data_AF-A0A9W4KIT2-F1
#
_entry.id   AF-A0A9W4KIT2-F1
#
_cell.length_a   1.000
_cell.length_b   1.000
_cell.length_c   1.000
_cell.angle_alpha   90.00
_cell.angle_beta   90.00
_cell.angle_gamma   90.00
#
_symmetry.space_group_name_H-M   'P 1'
#
loop_
_entity.id
_entity.type
_entity.pdbx_description
1 polymer ?
#
loop_
_entity_poly.entity_id
_entity_poly.type
_entity_poly.pdbx_seq_one_letter_code
_entity_poly.pdbx_strand_id
1 'polypeptide(L)'
;MDTGKRVVARIPTRIAPPPRLTTNSEVATIEYLRWKICLPVPKILAWSDDPANPTRSEYIIQDHFDGVQLHEHWSQMDTSQHMLCTKALSLKLHEMAGLDFPAYGISTLPMHPLKARA
;
A
#
# COMPACT_ATOMS: atom_id res chain seq x y z
N MET A 1 -22.09 -3.70 -16.18
CA MET A 1 -21.34 -2.72 -16.99
C MET A 1 -19.89 -2.88 -16.57
N ASP A 2 -19.11 -3.61 -17.36
CA ASP A 2 -17.75 -3.96 -16.97
C ASP A 2 -16.80 -2.92 -17.57
N THR A 3 -16.24 -2.09 -16.71
CA THR A 3 -15.33 -1.01 -17.09
C THR A 3 -13.93 -1.52 -17.49
N GLY A 4 -13.71 -2.85 -17.52
CA GLY A 4 -12.41 -3.48 -17.79
C GLY A 4 -11.33 -3.22 -16.73
N LYS A 5 -11.66 -2.50 -15.66
CA LYS A 5 -10.70 -2.12 -14.61
C LYS A 5 -10.45 -3.29 -13.66
N ARG A 6 -9.18 -3.62 -13.47
CA ARG A 6 -8.74 -4.62 -12.48
C ARG A 6 -8.49 -3.94 -11.14
N VAL A 7 -8.99 -4.54 -10.08
CA VAL A 7 -8.83 -4.10 -8.69
C VAL A 7 -8.38 -5.26 -7.82
N VAL A 8 -7.72 -4.95 -6.71
CA VAL A 8 -7.28 -5.94 -5.72
C VAL A 8 -8.04 -5.67 -4.42
N ALA A 9 -8.73 -6.68 -3.91
CA ALA A 9 -9.33 -6.66 -2.58
C ALA A 9 -8.45 -7.46 -1.61
N ARG A 10 -7.98 -6.81 -0.56
CA ARG A 10 -7.16 -7.40 0.51
C ARG A 10 -8.02 -7.54 1.76
N ILE A 11 -8.03 -8.74 2.32
CA ILE A 11 -8.66 -9.05 3.60
C ILE A 11 -7.53 -9.47 4.55
N PRO A 12 -7.25 -8.69 5.59
CA PRO A 12 -6.21 -8.98 6.57
C PRO A 12 -6.41 -10.34 7.26
N THR A 13 -5.29 -10.97 7.61
CA THR A 13 -5.30 -12.26 8.32
C THR A 13 -5.54 -12.05 9.81
N ARG A 14 -6.39 -12.89 10.39
CA ARG A 14 -6.87 -12.79 11.79
C ARG A 14 -5.78 -12.98 12.87
N ILE A 15 -4.53 -13.24 12.46
CA ILE A 15 -3.37 -13.48 13.33
C ILE A 15 -2.64 -12.17 13.66
N ALA A 16 -2.91 -11.10 12.91
CA ALA A 16 -2.27 -9.80 13.12
C ALA A 16 -2.77 -9.11 14.42
N PRO A 17 -2.01 -8.13 14.98
CA PRO A 17 -2.48 -7.23 16.04
C PRO A 17 -3.84 -6.58 15.69
N PRO A 18 -4.54 -5.92 16.65
CA PRO A 18 -5.96 -5.59 16.51
C PRO A 18 -6.29 -5.14 15.08
N PRO A 19 -7.10 -5.94 14.34
CA PRO A 19 -7.41 -5.77 12.92
C PRO A 19 -7.34 -4.30 12.46
N ARG A 20 -8.18 -3.50 13.10
CA ARG A 20 -8.34 -2.06 12.86
C ARG A 20 -7.05 -1.26 12.76
N LEU A 21 -6.10 -1.52 13.65
CA LEU A 21 -4.85 -0.78 13.72
C LEU A 21 -3.95 -1.10 12.52
N THR A 22 -3.98 -2.34 12.04
CA THR A 22 -3.19 -2.79 10.89
C THR A 22 -3.70 -2.18 9.60
N THR A 23 -5.01 -2.28 9.35
CA THR A 23 -5.66 -1.69 8.17
C THR A 23 -5.46 -0.18 8.12
N ASN A 24 -5.68 0.52 9.23
CA ASN A 24 -5.45 1.97 9.31
C ASN A 24 -3.99 2.34 9.04
N SER A 25 -3.03 1.62 9.63
CA SER A 25 -1.59 1.91 9.47
C SER A 25 -1.11 1.65 8.05
N GLU A 26 -1.60 0.57 7.40
CA GLU A 26 -1.29 0.28 6.01
C GLU A 26 -1.82 1.35 5.06
N VAL A 27 -3.11 1.70 5.18
CA VAL A 27 -3.73 2.74 4.34
C VAL A 27 -3.03 4.09 4.54
N ALA A 28 -2.77 4.48 5.78
CA ALA A 28 -2.09 5.73 6.10
C ALA A 28 -0.68 5.78 5.50
N THR A 29 0.07 4.68 5.57
CA THR A 29 1.42 4.59 5.03
C THR A 29 1.41 4.66 3.50
N ILE A 30 0.51 3.93 2.84
CA ILE A 30 0.39 3.95 1.38
C ILE A 30 0.05 5.36 0.89
N GLU A 31 -0.96 6.01 1.48
CA GLU A 31 -1.35 7.38 1.10
C GLU A 31 -0.23 8.39 1.39
N TYR A 32 0.49 8.24 2.51
CA TYR A 32 1.61 9.11 2.85
C TYR A 32 2.76 9.01 1.82
N LEU A 33 3.17 7.78 1.47
CA LEU A 33 4.21 7.55 0.48
C LEU A 33 3.82 8.07 -0.91
N ARG A 34 2.56 7.89 -1.31
CA ARG A 34 2.02 8.44 -2.56
C ARG A 34 2.13 9.96 -2.58
N TRP A 35 1.75 10.61 -1.49
CA TRP A 35 1.72 12.07 -1.39
C TRP A 35 3.12 12.69 -1.33
N LYS A 36 4.06 12.07 -0.61
CA LYS A 36 5.38 12.66 -0.36
C LYS A 36 6.42 12.41 -1.45
N ILE A 37 6.51 11.18 -1.95
CA ILE A 37 7.64 10.75 -2.80
C ILE A 37 7.19 10.23 -4.17
N CYS A 38 5.90 10.38 -4.51
CA CYS A 38 5.32 9.91 -5.78
C CYS A 38 5.70 8.46 -6.11
N LEU A 39 5.86 7.62 -5.07
CA LEU A 39 6.23 6.22 -5.24
C LEU A 39 5.11 5.50 -6.01
N PRO A 40 5.43 4.61 -6.96
CA PRO A 40 4.44 3.88 -7.72
C PRO A 40 3.82 2.76 -6.87
N VAL A 41 3.08 3.14 -5.83
CA VAL A 41 2.31 2.22 -4.99
C VAL A 41 0.84 2.22 -5.40
N PRO A 42 0.09 1.12 -5.19
CA PRO A 42 -1.33 1.04 -5.49
C PRO A 42 -2.14 2.19 -4.89
N LYS A 43 -3.19 2.64 -5.58
CA LYS A 43 -4.10 3.65 -5.05
C LYS A 43 -5.14 2.97 -4.18
N ILE A 44 -5.39 3.49 -2.97
CA ILE A 44 -6.51 3.02 -2.17
C ILE A 44 -7.80 3.58 -2.78
N LEU A 45 -8.70 2.68 -3.16
CA LEU A 45 -10.00 3.01 -3.75
C LEU A 45 -11.09 3.07 -2.68
N ALA A 46 -11.09 2.10 -1.77
CA ALA A 46 -11.98 2.02 -0.63
C ALA A 46 -11.34 1.17 0.47
N TRP A 47 -11.68 1.41 1.72
CA TRP A 47 -11.28 0.57 2.85
C TRP A 47 -12.29 0.72 3.98
N SER A 48 -12.35 -0.26 4.87
CA SER A 48 -13.15 -0.19 6.10
C SER A 48 -12.48 -1.00 7.18
N ASP A 49 -12.44 -0.47 8.39
CA ASP A 49 -12.04 -1.18 9.61
C ASP A 49 -13.25 -1.43 10.54
N ASP A 50 -14.45 -1.00 10.16
CA ASP A 50 -15.65 -1.06 10.99
C ASP A 50 -16.28 -2.46 10.95
N PRO A 51 -16.39 -3.19 12.06
CA PRO A 51 -17.06 -4.49 12.11
C PRO A 51 -18.53 -4.47 11.66
N ALA A 52 -19.19 -3.30 11.68
CA ALA A 52 -20.56 -3.13 11.22
C ALA A 52 -20.69 -3.10 9.68
N ASN A 53 -19.58 -3.08 8.94
CA ASN A 53 -19.62 -3.12 7.48
C ASN A 53 -20.24 -4.45 6.97
N PRO A 54 -20.77 -4.49 5.74
CA PRO A 54 -21.47 -5.67 5.21
C PRO A 54 -20.64 -6.96 5.22
N THR A 55 -19.31 -6.85 5.11
CA THR A 55 -18.39 -7.98 5.11
C THR A 55 -18.01 -8.46 6.51
N ARG A 56 -18.39 -7.70 7.56
CA ARG A 56 -18.09 -7.95 8.99
C ARG A 56 -16.60 -8.19 9.27
N SER A 57 -15.77 -7.72 8.36
CA SER A 57 -14.33 -7.85 8.36
C SER A 57 -13.75 -6.59 7.79
N GLU A 58 -12.57 -6.24 8.23
CA GLU A 58 -11.81 -5.20 7.58
C GLU A 58 -11.41 -5.59 6.16
N TYR A 59 -11.30 -4.57 5.32
CA TYR A 59 -10.89 -4.73 3.93
C TYR A 59 -10.18 -3.49 3.39
N ILE A 60 -9.34 -3.71 2.39
CA ILE A 60 -8.73 -2.67 1.57
C ILE A 60 -8.98 -3.03 0.10
N ILE A 61 -9.61 -2.14 -0.65
CA ILE A 61 -9.77 -2.20 -2.11
C ILE A 61 -8.81 -1.19 -2.70
N GLN A 62 -7.94 -1.65 -3.59
CA GLN A 62 -6.93 -0.83 -4.23
C GLN A 62 -6.85 -1.09 -5.74
N ASP A 63 -6.30 -0.13 -6.48
CA ASP A 63 -5.99 -0.32 -7.90
C ASP A 63 -5.04 -1.51 -8.10
N HIS A 64 -5.23 -2.25 -9.19
CA HIS A 64 -4.27 -3.27 -9.60
C HIS A 64 -3.02 -2.61 -10.17
N PHE A 65 -1.85 -3.06 -9.71
CA PHE A 65 -0.58 -2.60 -10.24
C PHE A 65 -0.10 -3.56 -11.32
N ASP A 66 0.08 -3.05 -12.54
CA ASP A 66 0.61 -3.83 -13.65
C ASP A 66 2.12 -4.00 -13.49
N GLY A 67 2.52 -5.18 -13.03
CA GLY A 67 3.91 -5.53 -12.82
C GLY A 67 4.07 -7.02 -12.51
N VAL A 68 5.30 -7.48 -12.61
CA VAL A 68 5.70 -8.85 -12.24
C VAL A 68 6.49 -8.77 -10.95
N GLN A 69 6.31 -9.77 -10.07
CA GLN A 69 7.06 -9.80 -8.83
C GLN A 69 8.55 -10.01 -9.13
N LEU A 70 9.41 -9.20 -8.53
CA LEU A 70 10.85 -9.26 -8.79
C LEU A 70 11.41 -10.67 -8.54
N HIS A 71 10.91 -11.39 -7.54
CA HIS A 71 11.36 -12.75 -7.21
C HIS A 71 11.20 -13.75 -8.37
N GLU A 72 10.18 -13.58 -9.22
CA GLU A 72 9.90 -14.46 -10.35
C GLU A 72 10.91 -14.28 -11.48
N HIS A 73 11.46 -13.07 -11.62
CA HIS A 73 12.38 -12.72 -12.71
C HIS A 73 13.83 -12.58 -12.26
N TRP A 74 14.08 -12.46 -10.95
CA TRP A 74 15.42 -12.22 -10.39
C TRP A 74 16.45 -13.22 -10.89
N SER A 75 16.14 -14.52 -10.91
CA SER A 75 17.07 -15.57 -11.37
C SER A 75 17.39 -15.54 -12.87
N GLN A 76 16.56 -14.85 -13.66
CA GLN A 76 16.67 -14.78 -15.12
C GLN A 76 17.38 -13.49 -15.57
N MET A 77 17.65 -12.57 -14.65
CA MET A 77 18.30 -11.30 -14.94
C MET A 77 19.79 -11.48 -15.17
N ASP A 78 20.34 -10.69 -16.10
CA ASP A 78 21.79 -10.60 -16.26
C ASP A 78 22.42 -9.68 -15.19
N THR A 79 23.75 -9.70 -15.10
CA THR A 79 24.51 -8.90 -14.12
C THR A 79 24.23 -7.40 -14.24
N SER A 80 24.03 -6.89 -15.46
CA SER A 80 23.76 -5.46 -15.70
C SER A 80 22.35 -5.09 -15.21
N GLN A 81 21.36 -5.95 -15.46
CA GLN A 81 19.99 -5.80 -14.99
C GLN A 81 19.91 -5.85 -13.47
N HIS A 82 20.64 -6.78 -12.82
CA HIS A 82 20.74 -6.83 -11.37
C HIS A 82 21.31 -5.54 -10.79
N MET A 83 22.38 -5.02 -11.38
CA MET A 83 22.99 -3.76 -10.96
C MET A 83 22.01 -2.60 -11.09
N LEU A 84 21.35 -2.47 -12.24
CA LEU A 84 20.38 -1.39 -12.48
C LEU A 84 19.18 -1.47 -11.54
N CYS A 85 18.64 -2.67 -11.32
CA CYS A 85 17.52 -2.88 -10.40
C CYS A 85 17.91 -2.54 -8.96
N THR A 86 19.07 -3.02 -8.50
CA THR A 86 19.57 -2.74 -7.15
C THR A 86 19.82 -1.24 -6.96
N LYS A 87 20.37 -0.57 -7.97
CA LYS A 87 20.58 0.88 -7.97
C LYS A 87 19.25 1.65 -7.93
N ALA A 88 18.26 1.24 -8.71
CA ALA A 88 16.94 1.87 -8.69
C ALA A 88 16.27 1.71 -7.32
N LEU A 89 16.36 0.50 -6.73
CA LEU A 89 15.84 0.23 -5.40
C LEU A 89 16.55 1.04 -4.32
N SER A 90 17.88 1.15 -4.36
CA SER A 90 18.64 1.90 -3.37
C SER A 90 18.30 3.40 -3.40
N LEU A 91 18.09 3.98 -4.59
CA LEU A 91 17.65 5.36 -4.74
C LEU A 91 16.26 5.57 -4.12
N LYS A 92 15.32 4.66 -4.36
CA LYS A 92 13.98 4.75 -3.76
C LYS A 92 13.98 4.54 -2.25
N LEU A 93 14.78 3.61 -1.74
CA LEU A 93 14.95 3.43 -0.30
C LEU A 93 15.59 4.67 0.35
N HIS A 94 16.53 5.32 -0.33
CA HIS A 94 17.12 6.57 0.16
C HIS A 94 16.09 7.70 0.22
N GLU A 95 15.26 7.87 -0.81
CA GLU A 95 14.14 8.82 -0.81
C GLU A 95 13.17 8.54 0.36
N MET A 96 12.82 7.27 0.59
CA MET A 96 11.93 6.86 1.69
C MET A 96 12.56 7.10 3.07
N ALA A 97 13.87 6.85 3.22
CA ALA A 97 14.59 7.04 4.47
C ALA A 97 14.73 8.53 4.84
N GLY A 98 14.72 9.42 3.85
CA GLY A 98 14.72 10.87 4.05
C GLY A 98 13.36 11.48 4.38
N LEU A 99 12.30 10.67 4.53
CA LEU A 99 10.98 11.17 4.89
C LEU A 99 10.93 11.60 6.35
N ASP A 100 10.52 12.84 6.59
CA ASP A 100 10.18 13.31 7.93
C ASP A 100 8.83 12.72 8.34
N PHE A 101 8.81 11.86 9.35
CA PHE A 101 7.56 11.39 9.93
C PHE A 101 7.17 12.33 11.08
N PRO A 102 6.13 13.16 10.92
CA PRO A 102 5.72 14.11 11.96
C PRO A 102 5.20 13.41 13.23
N ALA A 103 4.85 12.13 13.13
CA ALA A 103 4.52 11.25 14.24
C ALA A 103 4.94 9.81 13.91
N TYR A 104 5.41 9.06 14.91
CA TYR A 104 5.67 7.63 14.83
C TYR A 104 4.68 6.88 15.71
N GLY A 105 4.00 5.87 15.17
CA GLY A 105 3.04 5.03 15.89
C GLY A 105 1.69 4.89 15.18
N ILE A 106 0.88 3.94 15.64
CA ILE A 106 -0.45 3.56 15.13
C ILE A 106 -1.51 4.70 15.17
N SER A 107 -1.15 5.86 15.71
CA SER A 107 -2.08 6.97 15.90
C SER A 107 -2.17 7.80 14.61
N THR A 108 -3.20 7.49 13.82
CA THR A 108 -3.87 8.34 12.84
C THR A 108 -3.08 9.59 12.43
N LEU A 109 -2.37 9.52 11.30
CA LEU A 109 -2.12 10.74 10.52
C LEU A 109 -3.48 11.46 10.38
N PRO A 110 -3.57 12.78 10.61
CA PRO A 110 -4.82 13.50 10.46
C PRO A 110 -5.18 13.54 8.97
N MET A 111 -5.75 12.44 8.49
CA MET A 111 -6.37 12.35 7.19
C MET A 111 -7.63 13.20 7.30
N HIS A 112 -7.58 14.38 6.70
CA HIS A 112 -8.78 15.15 6.36
C HIS A 112 -9.83 14.18 5.80
N PRO A 113 -11.12 14.27 6.17
CA PRO A 113 -12.04 13.15 6.06
C PRO A 113 -12.30 12.82 4.59
N LEU A 114 -11.51 11.87 4.07
CA LEU A 114 -11.87 11.12 2.89
C LEU A 114 -13.01 10.23 3.35
N LYS A 115 -14.23 10.78 3.22
CA LYS A 115 -15.49 10.12 3.49
C LYS A 115 -15.39 8.68 3.02
N ALA A 116 -15.57 7.75 3.95
CA ALA A 116 -16.01 6.40 3.64
C ALA A 116 -17.25 6.54 2.76
N ARG A 117 -17.07 6.42 1.45
CA ARG A 117 -18.18 6.25 0.53
C ARG A 117 -18.53 4.78 0.60
N ALA A 118 -19.54 4.50 1.41
CA ALA A 118 -20.41 3.35 1.25
C ALA A 118 -21.04 3.36 -0.15
#